data_AF-A0A1Z3N5L7-F1
#
_entry.id   AF-A0A1Z3N5L7-F1
#
_cell.length_a   1.000
_cell.length_b   1.000
_cell.length_c   1.000
_cell.angle_alpha   90.00
_cell.angle_beta   90.00
_cell.angle_gamma   90.00
#
_symmetry.space_group_name_H-M   'P 1'
#
loop_
_entity.id
_entity.type
_entity.pdbx_description
1 polymer ?
#
loop_
_entity_poly.entity_id
_entity_poly.type
_entity_poly.pdbx_seq_one_letter_code
_entity_poly.pdbx_strand_id
1 'polypeptide(L)'
;MKNFTESIQYLISLVTEDPHLESAWLSTLAHMEHLASQQVLGNVSASTPLHFVNEIQEHAADEARHRDIILSLRPYPLAKDGRYEDLRHRLRAVAESFVLGFFANPVLLQAQSRFAAYVHGAITIEQFPFQIYSAYIDGTGSPRIREGMQEVLADEVGHIQLGKKFLATLPEAERLSLQELQIIEKEMCLLMVQRMTVLVQEFQNHEMPTEPAVRASQKLVRVLADRPYAQVAWVHALGHSELMASLHMQKIFISRNLPMPDLMPEHVSDELRHARLLQRSVVMERRKWLSVPGYRQLERRLCHELERYLNRYFSLMMREIPEPEQLYLYGAWGLEMRVFRHYTDIMRGTDHVGVAQTISVILQDEAEHTRMVHEEIGDRDFMNVQLLKWVRQTEDVVFEHTASRVLSLIEVQDQMSEFAPLYQRAFPVRNLVRHPETEMELR
;
A
#
# COMPACT_ATOMS: atom_id res chain seq x y z
N MET A 1 17.82 12.32 8.37
CA MET A 1 16.56 11.65 8.77
C MET A 1 16.42 11.83 10.27
N LYS A 2 15.30 12.37 10.75
CA LYS A 2 14.96 12.31 12.17
C LYS A 2 14.86 10.83 12.57
N ASN A 3 15.33 10.47 13.76
CA ASN A 3 15.10 9.14 14.32
C ASN A 3 13.57 8.90 14.45
N PHE A 4 13.12 7.65 14.41
CA PHE A 4 11.69 7.30 14.49
C PHE A 4 10.98 7.96 15.69
N THR A 5 11.60 7.92 16.87
CA THR A 5 11.09 8.60 18.07
C THR A 5 10.93 10.12 17.88
N GLU A 6 11.92 10.78 17.27
CA GLU A 6 11.86 12.23 16.98
C GLU A 6 10.75 12.57 15.97
N SER A 7 10.47 11.65 15.05
CA SER A 7 9.39 11.82 14.06
C SER A 7 8.03 11.74 14.73
N ILE A 8 7.83 10.79 15.65
CA ILE A 8 6.60 10.70 16.46
C ILE A 8 6.44 11.96 17.30
N GLN A 9 7.46 12.33 18.09
CA GLN A 9 7.41 13.51 18.95
C GLN A 9 7.09 14.78 18.16
N TYR A 10 7.63 14.90 16.95
CA TYR A 10 7.33 16.04 16.09
C TYR A 10 5.88 16.05 15.60
N LEU A 11 5.34 14.91 15.17
CA LEU A 11 3.91 14.82 14.84
C LEU A 11 3.04 15.18 16.04
N ILE A 12 3.36 14.63 17.22
CA ILE A 12 2.63 14.90 18.46
C ILE A 12 2.67 16.39 18.80
N SER A 13 3.81 17.06 18.67
CA SER A 13 3.89 18.51 18.91
C SER A 13 2.99 19.30 17.97
N LEU A 14 2.89 18.91 16.68
CA LEU A 14 2.05 19.61 15.71
C LEU A 14 0.55 19.43 16.01
N VAL A 15 0.11 18.20 16.32
CA VAL A 15 -1.32 17.93 16.55
C VAL A 15 -1.83 18.48 17.88
N THR A 16 -0.94 18.69 18.86
CA THR A 16 -1.29 19.22 20.20
C THR A 16 -1.28 20.75 20.27
N GLU A 17 -0.79 21.44 19.24
CA GLU A 17 -0.80 22.91 19.16
C GLU A 17 -2.22 23.51 19.05
N ASP A 18 -3.17 22.79 18.44
CA ASP A 18 -4.54 23.23 18.22
C ASP A 18 -5.53 22.14 18.67
N PRO A 19 -6.46 22.40 19.60
CA PRO A 19 -7.40 21.38 20.07
C PRO A 19 -8.36 20.86 18.97
N HIS A 20 -8.54 21.58 17.86
CA HIS A 20 -9.25 21.05 16.69
C HIS A 20 -8.41 20.04 15.91
N LEU A 21 -7.09 20.26 15.78
CA LEU A 21 -6.16 19.26 15.23
C LEU A 21 -6.11 18.03 16.15
N GLU A 22 -6.05 18.26 17.46
CA GLU A 22 -6.06 17.19 18.46
C GLU A 22 -7.36 16.35 18.38
N SER A 23 -8.49 16.99 18.07
CA SER A 23 -9.78 16.29 17.84
C SER A 23 -9.78 15.44 16.56
N ALA A 24 -9.10 15.90 15.50
CA ALA A 24 -8.92 15.14 14.26
C ALA A 24 -7.97 13.95 14.47
N TRP A 25 -6.90 14.16 15.23
CA TRP A 25 -5.96 13.13 15.66
C TRP A 25 -6.64 12.03 16.48
N LEU A 26 -7.37 12.38 17.55
CA LEU A 26 -8.15 11.44 18.35
C LEU A 26 -9.20 10.69 17.52
N SER A 27 -9.86 11.37 16.57
CA SER A 27 -10.78 10.70 15.64
C SER A 27 -10.08 9.68 14.74
N THR A 28 -8.82 9.91 14.43
CA THR A 28 -7.98 9.02 13.62
C THR A 28 -7.56 7.80 14.43
N LEU A 29 -7.07 8.00 15.66
CA LEU A 29 -6.74 6.90 16.57
C LEU A 29 -7.96 6.02 16.87
N ALA A 30 -9.12 6.61 17.16
CA ALA A 30 -10.34 5.84 17.37
C ALA A 30 -10.77 5.04 16.12
N HIS A 31 -10.49 5.56 14.92
CA HIS A 31 -10.74 4.81 13.68
C HIS A 31 -9.81 3.59 13.56
N MET A 32 -8.57 3.70 14.02
CA MET A 32 -7.63 2.58 14.08
C MET A 32 -8.15 1.49 15.00
N GLU A 33 -8.59 1.82 16.22
CA GLU A 33 -9.17 0.82 17.15
C GLU A 33 -10.43 0.17 16.58
N HIS A 34 -11.24 0.95 15.88
CA HIS A 34 -12.41 0.38 15.21
C HIS A 34 -12.02 -0.66 14.15
N LEU A 35 -11.00 -0.37 13.35
CA LEU A 35 -10.51 -1.30 12.34
C LEU A 35 -9.82 -2.49 12.99
N ALA A 36 -9.03 -2.30 14.06
CA ALA A 36 -8.40 -3.36 14.84
C ALA A 36 -9.47 -4.34 15.35
N SER A 37 -10.51 -3.84 16.02
CA SER A 37 -11.67 -4.64 16.44
C SER A 37 -12.27 -5.49 15.31
N GLN A 38 -12.45 -4.90 14.12
CA GLN A 38 -12.96 -5.62 12.96
C GLN A 38 -12.00 -6.69 12.45
N GLN A 39 -10.69 -6.43 12.45
CA GLN A 39 -9.68 -7.40 12.03
C GLN A 39 -9.55 -8.56 13.03
N VAL A 40 -9.60 -8.28 14.34
CA VAL A 40 -9.63 -9.31 15.38
C VAL A 40 -10.82 -10.25 15.18
N LEU A 41 -12.03 -9.70 14.99
CA LEU A 41 -13.22 -10.52 14.72
C LEU A 41 -13.17 -11.23 13.37
N GLY A 42 -12.66 -10.59 12.33
CA GLY A 42 -12.59 -11.12 10.97
C GLY A 42 -11.70 -12.37 10.85
N ASN A 43 -10.79 -12.56 11.80
CA ASN A 43 -9.92 -13.72 11.89
C ASN A 43 -10.52 -14.93 12.62
N VAL A 44 -11.69 -14.76 13.27
CA VAL A 44 -12.46 -15.91 13.76
C VAL A 44 -12.97 -16.71 12.56
N SER A 45 -12.66 -18.01 12.55
CA SER A 45 -12.95 -18.90 11.43
C SER A 45 -13.18 -20.34 11.89
N ALA A 46 -13.54 -21.22 10.96
CA ALA A 46 -13.72 -22.64 11.25
C ALA A 46 -12.44 -23.32 11.79
N SER A 47 -11.26 -22.76 11.49
CA SER A 47 -9.97 -23.25 12.00
C SER A 47 -9.58 -22.65 13.36
N THR A 48 -10.36 -21.71 13.90
CA THR A 48 -10.07 -21.11 15.21
C THR A 48 -10.42 -22.11 16.32
N PRO A 49 -9.49 -22.42 17.26
CA PRO A 49 -9.81 -23.31 18.37
C PRO A 49 -10.96 -22.77 19.22
N LEU A 50 -12.00 -23.57 19.41
CA LEU A 50 -13.25 -23.12 20.08
C LEU A 50 -13.03 -22.52 21.47
N HIS A 51 -12.06 -23.04 22.22
CA HIS A 51 -11.75 -22.56 23.57
C HIS A 51 -11.06 -21.19 23.59
N PHE A 52 -10.60 -20.66 22.44
CA PHE A 52 -10.04 -19.32 22.31
C PHE A 52 -11.02 -18.30 21.71
N VAL A 53 -12.16 -18.74 21.17
CA VAL A 53 -13.10 -17.84 20.48
C VAL A 53 -13.60 -16.73 21.40
N ASN A 54 -13.94 -17.06 22.66
CA ASN A 54 -14.42 -16.05 23.61
C ASN A 54 -13.34 -15.01 23.93
N GLU A 55 -12.08 -15.43 24.13
CA GLU A 55 -10.98 -14.50 24.41
C GLU A 55 -10.69 -13.57 23.22
N ILE A 56 -10.85 -14.05 21.97
CA ILE A 56 -10.72 -13.22 20.76
C ILE A 56 -11.89 -12.22 20.67
N GLN A 57 -13.10 -12.63 21.05
CA GLN A 57 -14.26 -11.74 21.07
C GLN A 57 -14.15 -10.68 22.16
N GLU A 58 -13.59 -11.03 23.32
CA GLU A 58 -13.28 -10.09 24.40
C GLU A 58 -12.24 -9.07 23.94
N HIS A 59 -11.13 -9.51 23.35
CA HIS A 59 -10.13 -8.62 22.75
C HIS A 59 -10.76 -7.65 21.74
N ALA A 60 -11.59 -8.14 20.82
CA ALA A 60 -12.28 -7.24 19.88
C ALA A 60 -13.25 -6.26 20.55
N ALA A 61 -13.88 -6.65 21.67
CA ALA A 61 -14.75 -5.79 22.44
C ALA A 61 -13.95 -4.71 23.19
N ASP A 62 -12.75 -5.04 23.67
CA ASP A 62 -11.80 -4.09 24.24
C ASP A 62 -11.41 -3.04 23.21
N GLU A 63 -11.06 -3.43 21.98
CA GLU A 63 -10.78 -2.46 20.90
C GLU A 63 -11.99 -1.57 20.55
N ALA A 64 -13.20 -2.13 20.57
CA ALA A 64 -14.41 -1.34 20.37
C ALA A 64 -14.65 -0.34 21.52
N ARG A 65 -14.28 -0.71 22.76
CA ARG A 65 -14.32 0.17 23.93
C ARG A 65 -13.24 1.26 23.84
N HIS A 66 -12.03 0.93 23.41
CA HIS A 66 -10.94 1.89 23.19
C HIS A 66 -11.37 3.00 22.23
N ARG A 67 -11.98 2.63 21.08
CA ARG A 67 -12.59 3.60 20.16
C ARG A 67 -13.53 4.57 20.89
N ASP A 68 -14.43 4.06 21.71
CA ASP A 68 -15.46 4.87 22.38
C ASP A 68 -14.85 5.81 23.43
N ILE A 69 -13.87 5.31 24.20
CA ILE A 69 -13.08 6.13 25.12
C ILE A 69 -12.41 7.27 24.34
N ILE A 70 -11.62 6.95 23.32
CA ILE A 70 -10.87 7.95 22.53
C ILE A 70 -11.81 8.98 21.89
N LEU A 71 -12.95 8.56 21.33
CA LEU A 71 -13.93 9.49 20.75
C LEU A 71 -14.53 10.43 21.79
N SER A 72 -14.68 9.98 23.04
CA SER A 72 -15.20 10.79 24.14
C SER A 72 -14.21 11.86 24.62
N LEU A 73 -12.91 11.64 24.41
CA LEU A 73 -11.83 12.55 24.82
C LEU A 73 -11.68 13.77 23.91
N ARG A 74 -12.29 13.76 22.72
CA ARG A 74 -12.19 14.83 21.73
C ARG A 74 -12.62 16.18 22.32
N PRO A 75 -11.74 17.21 22.30
CA PRO A 75 -12.13 18.57 22.67
C PRO A 75 -13.32 19.08 21.86
N TYR A 76 -13.36 18.75 20.56
CA TYR A 76 -14.40 19.15 19.61
C TYR A 76 -14.95 17.93 18.86
N PRO A 77 -16.16 17.46 19.18
CA PRO A 77 -16.75 16.29 18.52
C PRO A 77 -17.08 16.49 17.03
N LEU A 78 -17.30 17.73 16.62
CA LEU A 78 -17.60 18.15 15.25
C LEU A 78 -16.47 19.02 14.72
N ALA A 79 -16.14 18.85 13.43
CA ALA A 79 -15.20 19.73 12.76
C ALA A 79 -15.73 21.16 12.73
N LYS A 80 -14.81 22.12 12.92
CA LYS A 80 -15.12 23.55 12.95
C LYS A 80 -15.65 24.07 11.60
N ASP A 81 -15.05 23.56 10.52
CA ASP A 81 -15.38 23.88 9.14
C ASP A 81 -14.96 22.73 8.21
N GLY A 82 -15.16 22.92 6.90
CA GLY A 82 -14.85 21.92 5.88
C GLY A 82 -13.37 21.55 5.77
N ARG A 83 -12.42 22.43 6.16
CA ARG A 83 -10.98 22.11 6.09
C ARG A 83 -10.58 21.11 7.17
N TYR A 84 -11.10 21.28 8.39
CA TYR A 84 -10.83 20.33 9.47
C TYR A 84 -11.48 18.96 9.19
N GLU A 85 -12.66 18.94 8.55
CA GLU A 85 -13.28 17.67 8.15
C GLU A 85 -12.48 17.01 7.01
N ASP A 86 -11.99 17.77 6.03
CA ASP A 86 -11.10 17.26 4.98
C ASP A 86 -9.81 16.66 5.57
N LEU A 87 -9.11 17.39 6.44
CA LEU A 87 -7.91 16.88 7.12
C LEU A 87 -8.23 15.59 7.89
N ARG A 88 -9.34 15.57 8.63
CA ARG A 88 -9.77 14.38 9.38
C ARG A 88 -9.99 13.19 8.45
N HIS A 89 -10.60 13.39 7.29
CA HIS A 89 -10.77 12.33 6.29
C HIS A 89 -9.43 11.83 5.75
N ARG A 90 -8.50 12.74 5.43
CA ARG A 90 -7.16 12.38 4.92
C ARG A 90 -6.34 11.62 5.97
N LEU A 91 -6.31 12.08 7.23
CA LEU A 91 -5.65 11.38 8.33
C LEU A 91 -6.24 9.98 8.57
N ARG A 92 -7.57 9.84 8.54
CA ARG A 92 -8.24 8.54 8.65
C ARG A 92 -7.91 7.60 7.50
N ALA A 93 -7.75 8.12 6.28
CA ALA A 93 -7.34 7.31 5.13
C ALA A 93 -5.91 6.76 5.30
N VAL A 94 -4.97 7.57 5.79
CA VAL A 94 -3.62 7.12 6.12
C VAL A 94 -3.65 6.03 7.20
N ALA A 95 -4.41 6.25 8.27
CA ALA A 95 -4.59 5.28 9.35
C ALA A 95 -5.23 3.96 8.89
N GLU A 96 -6.29 4.03 8.07
CA GLU A 96 -6.94 2.86 7.48
C GLU A 96 -5.92 2.04 6.65
N SER A 97 -5.11 2.72 5.84
CA SER A 97 -4.09 2.07 5.02
C SER A 97 -2.93 1.46 5.81
N PHE A 98 -2.65 1.96 7.02
CA PHE A 98 -1.69 1.35 7.94
C PHE A 98 -2.25 0.05 8.51
N VAL A 99 -3.44 0.09 9.11
CA VAL A 99 -4.04 -1.10 9.74
C VAL A 99 -4.32 -2.19 8.70
N LEU A 100 -5.03 -1.84 7.62
CA LEU A 100 -5.35 -2.81 6.57
C LEU A 100 -4.12 -3.30 5.82
N GLY A 101 -3.19 -2.39 5.52
CA GLY A 101 -1.92 -2.73 4.87
C GLY A 101 -1.08 -3.69 5.71
N PHE A 102 -1.05 -3.52 7.03
CA PHE A 102 -0.34 -4.43 7.93
C PHE A 102 -0.95 -5.82 7.86
N PHE A 103 -2.27 -5.98 7.98
CA PHE A 103 -2.91 -7.30 7.86
C PHE A 103 -2.85 -7.90 6.45
N ALA A 104 -2.61 -7.08 5.42
CA ALA A 104 -2.36 -7.51 4.05
C ALA A 104 -0.87 -7.79 3.75
N ASN A 105 0.02 -7.69 4.74
CA ASN A 105 1.45 -7.86 4.48
C ASN A 105 1.79 -9.30 4.04
N PRO A 106 2.82 -9.49 3.20
CA PRO A 106 3.13 -10.79 2.59
C PRO A 106 3.45 -11.91 3.60
N VAL A 107 3.99 -11.57 4.77
CA VAL A 107 4.33 -12.56 5.81
C VAL A 107 3.05 -13.07 6.48
N LEU A 108 2.13 -12.18 6.87
CA LEU A 108 0.84 -12.60 7.43
C LEU A 108 -0.02 -13.36 6.42
N LEU A 109 0.06 -13.02 5.14
CA LEU A 109 -0.65 -13.75 4.07
C LEU A 109 -0.12 -15.17 3.84
N GLN A 110 1.05 -15.54 4.38
CA GLN A 110 1.57 -16.92 4.34
C GLN A 110 1.01 -17.80 5.47
N ALA A 111 0.28 -17.23 6.42
CA ALA A 111 -0.30 -17.99 7.51
C ALA A 111 -1.19 -19.13 6.98
N GLN A 112 -0.96 -20.34 7.48
CA GLN A 112 -1.73 -21.53 7.08
C GLN A 112 -3.18 -21.47 7.56
N SER A 113 -3.46 -20.66 8.59
CA SER A 113 -4.78 -20.47 9.15
C SER A 113 -5.01 -18.99 9.49
N ARG A 114 -6.27 -18.54 9.45
CA ARG A 114 -6.62 -17.19 9.92
C ARG A 114 -6.31 -16.98 11.40
N PHE A 115 -6.37 -18.05 12.18
CA PHE A 115 -5.96 -18.01 13.58
C PHE A 115 -4.47 -17.72 13.71
N ALA A 116 -3.60 -18.41 12.96
CA ALA A 116 -2.17 -18.11 12.93
C ALA A 116 -1.90 -16.67 12.47
N ALA A 117 -2.60 -16.18 11.43
CA ALA A 117 -2.48 -14.79 10.99
C ALA A 117 -2.84 -13.80 12.11
N TYR A 118 -3.94 -14.04 12.82
CA TYR A 118 -4.35 -13.23 13.96
C TYR A 118 -3.34 -13.23 15.10
N VAL A 119 -2.84 -14.40 15.50
CA VAL A 119 -1.90 -14.50 16.63
C VAL A 119 -0.65 -13.67 16.37
N HIS A 120 -0.06 -13.80 15.18
CA HIS A 120 1.14 -13.04 14.82
C HIS A 120 0.82 -11.56 14.59
N GLY A 121 -0.34 -11.27 13.99
CA GLY A 121 -0.83 -9.92 13.75
C GLY A 121 -1.02 -9.15 15.06
N ALA A 122 -1.82 -9.68 15.99
CA ALA A 122 -2.14 -9.08 17.28
C ALA A 122 -0.88 -8.80 18.12
N ILE A 123 0.05 -9.76 18.26
CA ILE A 123 1.29 -9.55 19.03
C ILE A 123 2.11 -8.36 18.49
N THR A 124 2.09 -8.20 17.16
CA THR A 124 2.97 -7.26 16.47
C THR A 124 2.32 -5.90 16.33
N ILE A 125 1.07 -5.82 15.86
CA ILE A 125 0.38 -4.54 15.69
C ILE A 125 0.07 -3.88 17.04
N GLU A 126 -0.16 -4.66 18.11
CA GLU A 126 -0.30 -4.13 19.48
C GLU A 126 1.00 -3.49 20.02
N GLN A 127 2.11 -3.50 19.29
CA GLN A 127 3.25 -2.64 19.63
C GLN A 127 2.99 -1.17 19.27
N PHE A 128 2.10 -0.89 18.33
CA PHE A 128 1.77 0.46 17.86
C PHE A 128 1.29 1.39 19.00
N PRO A 129 0.32 0.99 19.86
CA PRO A 129 -0.13 1.80 20.98
C PRO A 129 1.03 2.21 21.91
N PHE A 130 1.96 1.31 22.22
CA PHE A 130 3.10 1.63 23.07
C PHE A 130 4.07 2.64 22.46
N GLN A 131 4.09 2.76 21.13
CA GLN A 131 4.91 3.73 20.40
C GLN A 131 4.20 5.09 20.28
N ILE A 132 2.93 5.09 19.86
CA ILE A 132 2.18 6.31 19.55
C ILE A 132 1.41 6.86 20.74
N TYR A 133 0.69 6.03 21.51
CA TYR A 133 -0.13 6.52 22.62
C TYR A 133 0.75 6.99 23.76
N SER A 134 1.83 6.27 24.09
CA SER A 134 2.81 6.72 25.08
C SER A 134 3.36 8.11 24.74
N ALA A 135 3.80 8.32 23.50
CA ALA A 135 4.30 9.62 23.07
C ALA A 135 3.23 10.72 23.10
N TYR A 136 1.98 10.37 22.78
CA TYR A 136 0.86 11.30 22.82
C TYR A 136 0.44 11.68 24.26
N ILE A 137 0.44 10.71 25.18
CA ILE A 137 0.21 10.91 26.63
C ILE A 137 1.22 11.90 27.21
N ASP A 138 2.49 11.77 26.82
CA ASP A 138 3.57 12.66 27.25
C ASP A 138 3.47 14.06 26.60
N GLY A 139 2.99 14.12 25.36
CA GLY A 139 2.92 15.36 24.58
C GLY A 139 1.66 16.21 24.80
N THR A 140 0.52 15.61 25.18
CA THR A 140 -0.72 16.36 25.36
C THR A 140 -0.70 17.22 26.63
N GLY A 141 -1.18 18.47 26.49
CA GLY A 141 -1.38 19.38 27.61
C GLY A 141 -2.64 19.09 28.44
N SER A 142 -3.54 18.23 27.94
CA SER A 142 -4.84 17.98 28.56
C SER A 142 -4.79 16.82 29.58
N PRO A 143 -5.05 17.06 30.88
CA PRO A 143 -5.08 15.99 31.88
C PRO A 143 -6.13 14.93 31.59
N ARG A 144 -7.30 15.35 31.09
CA ARG A 144 -8.41 14.44 30.74
C ARG A 144 -8.00 13.48 29.62
N ILE A 145 -7.33 13.99 28.58
CA ILE A 145 -6.85 13.15 27.48
C ILE A 145 -5.79 12.19 27.99
N ARG A 146 -4.84 12.70 28.80
CA ARG A 146 -3.78 11.89 29.41
C ARG A 146 -4.35 10.71 30.19
N GLU A 147 -5.28 10.96 31.11
CA GLU A 147 -5.91 9.93 31.93
C GLU A 147 -6.67 8.89 31.08
N GLY A 148 -7.49 9.35 30.11
CA GLY A 148 -8.25 8.43 29.27
C GLY A 148 -7.38 7.60 28.31
N MET A 149 -6.30 8.16 27.77
CA MET A 149 -5.36 7.41 26.94
C MET A 149 -4.51 6.42 27.76
N GLN A 150 -4.23 6.73 29.04
CA GLN A 150 -3.58 5.80 29.96
C GLN A 150 -4.45 4.58 30.28
N GLU A 151 -5.78 4.76 30.35
CA GLU A 151 -6.73 3.65 30.48
C GLU A 151 -6.64 2.71 29.29
N VAL A 152 -6.70 3.25 28.06
CA VAL A 152 -6.53 2.46 26.82
C VAL A 152 -5.19 1.73 26.80
N LEU A 153 -4.08 2.43 27.06
CA LEU A 153 -2.74 1.84 27.01
C LEU A 153 -2.53 0.72 28.06
N ALA A 154 -3.27 0.74 29.17
CA ALA A 154 -3.19 -0.31 30.18
C ALA A 154 -3.75 -1.65 29.68
N ASP A 155 -4.82 -1.61 28.88
CA ASP A 155 -5.47 -2.80 28.31
C ASP A 155 -4.59 -3.47 27.24
N GLU A 156 -3.80 -2.71 26.49
CA GLU A 156 -2.90 -3.20 25.42
C GLU A 156 -1.84 -4.20 25.91
N VAL A 157 -1.46 -4.12 27.18
CA VAL A 157 -0.54 -5.10 27.79
C VAL A 157 -1.21 -6.48 27.80
N GLY A 158 -2.51 -6.53 28.08
CA GLY A 158 -3.32 -7.74 28.05
C GLY A 158 -3.36 -8.36 26.66
N HIS A 159 -3.53 -7.54 25.62
CA HIS A 159 -3.59 -8.00 24.22
C HIS A 159 -2.29 -8.67 23.77
N ILE A 160 -1.13 -8.08 24.10
CA ILE A 160 0.18 -8.71 23.83
C ILE A 160 0.32 -10.05 24.56
N GLN A 161 -0.08 -10.12 25.83
CA GLN A 161 0.04 -11.36 26.61
C GLN A 161 -0.90 -12.44 26.08
N LEU A 162 -2.10 -12.07 25.64
CA LEU A 162 -3.04 -12.97 24.97
C LEU A 162 -2.44 -13.52 23.67
N GLY A 163 -1.85 -12.66 22.86
CA GLY A 163 -1.14 -13.07 21.66
C GLY A 163 0.00 -14.06 21.96
N LYS A 164 0.85 -13.75 22.95
CA LYS A 164 1.94 -14.66 23.40
C LYS A 164 1.41 -16.01 23.87
N LYS A 165 0.31 -16.00 24.63
CA LYS A 165 -0.39 -17.22 25.07
C LYS A 165 -0.80 -18.06 23.86
N PHE A 166 -1.42 -17.46 22.85
CA PHE A 166 -1.83 -18.19 21.64
C PHE A 166 -0.66 -18.68 20.80
N LEU A 167 0.40 -17.88 20.65
CA LEU A 167 1.62 -18.26 19.93
C LEU A 167 2.28 -19.50 20.51
N ALA A 168 2.29 -19.62 21.84
CA ALA A 168 2.82 -20.80 22.53
C ALA A 168 2.07 -22.09 22.17
N THR A 169 0.81 -21.99 21.72
CA THR A 169 -0.02 -23.12 21.30
C THR A 169 0.06 -23.45 19.81
N LEU A 170 0.62 -22.55 18.99
CA LEU A 170 0.76 -22.80 17.56
C LEU A 170 1.83 -23.87 17.28
N PRO A 171 1.57 -24.81 16.36
CA PRO A 171 2.59 -25.71 15.83
C PRO A 171 3.74 -24.91 15.22
N GLU A 172 4.97 -25.45 15.29
CA GLU A 172 6.15 -24.78 14.74
C GLU A 172 6.00 -24.44 13.25
N ALA A 173 5.36 -25.31 12.48
CA ALA A 173 5.10 -25.10 11.04
C ALA A 173 4.12 -23.94 10.75
N GLU A 174 3.33 -23.50 11.72
CA GLU A 174 2.41 -22.36 11.60
C GLU A 174 3.01 -21.06 12.15
N ARG A 175 4.23 -21.09 12.71
CA ARG A 175 4.89 -19.91 13.27
C ARG A 175 5.56 -19.11 12.16
N LEU A 176 5.18 -17.84 12.09
CA LEU A 176 5.77 -16.85 11.20
C LEU A 176 6.92 -16.12 11.90
N SER A 177 7.80 -15.49 11.12
CA SER A 177 8.91 -14.71 11.65
C SER A 177 8.40 -13.44 12.35
N LEU A 178 8.37 -13.45 13.69
CA LEU A 178 8.03 -12.26 14.47
C LEU A 178 9.01 -11.10 14.24
N GLN A 179 10.29 -11.42 13.99
CA GLN A 179 11.30 -10.40 13.73
C GLN A 179 10.98 -9.63 12.44
N GLU A 180 10.62 -10.35 11.36
CA GLU A 180 10.22 -9.72 10.10
C GLU A 180 8.95 -8.89 10.27
N LEU A 181 7.95 -9.42 10.98
CA LEU A 181 6.70 -8.69 11.24
C LEU A 181 6.95 -7.40 12.04
N GLN A 182 7.84 -7.43 13.03
CA GLN A 182 8.22 -6.23 13.80
C GLN A 182 8.99 -5.21 12.97
N ILE A 183 9.80 -5.64 12.01
CA ILE A 183 10.47 -4.73 11.08
C ILE A 183 9.41 -4.04 10.20
N ILE A 184 8.50 -4.83 9.60
CA ILE A 184 7.41 -4.32 8.77
C ILE A 184 6.53 -3.33 9.55
N GLU A 185 6.12 -3.68 10.78
CA GLU A 185 5.30 -2.81 11.62
C GLU A 185 5.99 -1.46 11.87
N LYS A 186 7.26 -1.46 12.26
CA LYS A 186 8.02 -0.22 12.53
C LYS A 186 8.20 0.63 11.28
N GLU A 187 8.50 0.02 10.14
CA GLU A 187 8.61 0.73 8.86
C GLU A 187 7.27 1.37 8.47
N MET A 188 6.17 0.62 8.56
CA MET A 188 4.84 1.12 8.30
C MET A 188 4.44 2.23 9.27
N CYS A 189 4.78 2.09 10.56
CA CYS A 189 4.49 3.11 11.57
C CYS A 189 5.28 4.40 11.28
N LEU A 190 6.55 4.29 10.89
CA LEU A 190 7.35 5.44 10.48
C LEU A 190 6.75 6.15 9.26
N LEU A 191 6.36 5.39 8.23
CA LEU A 191 5.72 5.93 7.03
C LEU A 191 4.38 6.61 7.35
N MET A 192 3.57 6.02 8.21
CA MET A 192 2.32 6.60 8.68
C MET A 192 2.56 7.94 9.38
N VAL A 193 3.50 7.98 10.33
CA VAL A 193 3.87 9.20 11.07
C VAL A 193 4.39 10.29 10.14
N GLN A 194 5.28 9.94 9.21
CA GLN A 194 5.81 10.88 8.22
C GLN A 194 4.70 11.46 7.35
N ARG A 195 3.77 10.62 6.87
CA ARG A 195 2.69 11.10 6.01
C ARG A 195 1.70 11.98 6.78
N MET A 196 1.28 11.56 7.97
CA MET A 196 0.41 12.37 8.82
C MET A 196 1.05 13.72 9.18
N THR A 197 2.38 13.75 9.39
CA THR A 197 3.12 15.00 9.60
C THR A 197 2.98 15.93 8.41
N VAL A 198 3.19 15.43 7.19
CA VAL A 198 3.06 16.23 5.96
C VAL A 198 1.63 16.77 5.81
N LEU A 199 0.61 15.94 6.06
CA LEU A 199 -0.79 16.35 5.98
C LEU A 199 -1.14 17.48 6.97
N VAL A 200 -0.65 17.39 8.21
CA VAL A 200 -0.86 18.43 9.23
C VAL A 200 -0.12 19.72 8.85
N GLN A 201 1.09 19.63 8.32
CA GLN A 201 1.85 20.79 7.85
C GLN A 201 1.19 21.47 6.65
N GLU A 202 0.75 20.71 5.64
CA GLU A 202 -0.03 21.21 4.51
C GLU A 202 -1.27 21.98 5.00
N PHE A 203 -1.97 21.42 5.98
CA PHE A 203 -3.13 22.05 6.60
C PHE A 203 -2.77 23.37 7.31
N GLN A 204 -1.72 23.39 8.13
CA GLN A 204 -1.30 24.58 8.89
C GLN A 204 -0.79 25.69 7.97
N ASN A 205 0.00 25.35 6.94
CA ASN A 205 0.62 26.31 6.04
C ASN A 205 -0.34 26.90 5.00
N HIS A 206 -1.60 26.42 4.94
CA HIS A 206 -2.57 26.80 3.91
C HIS A 206 -2.06 26.54 2.47
N GLU A 207 -1.05 25.69 2.34
CA GLU A 207 -0.46 25.35 1.05
C GLU A 207 -1.33 24.31 0.37
N MET A 208 -2.10 24.75 -0.63
CA MET A 208 -2.48 23.86 -1.72
C MET A 208 -1.22 23.66 -2.56
N PRO A 209 -0.78 22.42 -2.87
CA PRO A 209 0.40 22.20 -3.70
C PRO A 209 0.22 22.92 -5.05
N THR A 210 0.90 24.05 -5.19
CA THR A 210 0.67 25.07 -6.22
C THR A 210 1.66 25.01 -7.36
N GLU A 211 2.51 23.98 -7.42
CA GLU A 211 3.33 23.76 -8.60
C GLU A 211 2.49 23.07 -9.69
N PRO A 212 2.30 23.66 -10.89
CA PRO A 212 1.69 22.94 -11.99
C PRO A 212 2.53 21.70 -12.30
N ALA A 213 1.93 20.51 -12.23
CA ALA A 213 2.61 19.28 -12.62
C ALA A 213 3.04 19.41 -14.09
N VAL A 214 4.36 19.41 -14.34
CA VAL A 214 4.93 19.66 -15.68
C VAL A 214 4.80 18.41 -16.55
N ARG A 215 4.77 17.22 -15.94
CA ARG A 215 4.69 15.92 -16.63
C ARG A 215 3.40 15.16 -16.31
N ALA A 216 2.97 14.31 -17.24
CA ALA A 216 1.77 13.51 -17.06
C ALA A 216 1.95 12.46 -15.96
N SER A 217 3.14 11.86 -15.86
CA SER A 217 3.50 10.95 -14.76
C SER A 217 3.37 11.60 -13.38
N GLN A 218 3.88 12.82 -13.21
CA GLN A 218 3.77 13.59 -11.97
C GLN A 218 2.32 13.96 -11.64
N LYS A 219 1.55 14.37 -12.66
CA LYS A 219 0.11 14.65 -12.51
C LYS A 219 -0.66 13.39 -12.10
N LEU A 220 -0.31 12.23 -12.67
CA LEU A 220 -0.91 10.95 -12.32
C LEU A 220 -0.73 10.63 -10.84
N VAL A 221 0.48 10.77 -10.29
CA VAL A 221 0.74 10.51 -8.85
C VAL A 221 -0.19 11.32 -7.95
N ARG A 222 -0.36 12.62 -8.24
CA ARG A 222 -1.28 13.49 -7.49
C ARG A 222 -2.73 13.04 -7.62
N VAL A 223 -3.18 12.75 -8.84
CA VAL A 223 -4.53 12.27 -9.12
C VAL A 223 -4.84 10.96 -8.38
N LEU A 224 -3.86 10.06 -8.27
CA LEU A 224 -3.99 8.81 -7.52
C LEU A 224 -4.06 9.04 -6.02
N ALA A 225 -3.26 9.97 -5.48
CA ALA A 225 -3.33 10.33 -4.06
C ALA A 225 -4.73 10.83 -3.65
N ASP A 226 -5.37 11.62 -4.51
CA ASP A 226 -6.72 12.16 -4.26
C ASP A 226 -7.85 11.14 -4.52
N ARG A 227 -7.55 10.01 -5.18
CA ARG A 227 -8.56 9.03 -5.63
C ARG A 227 -8.17 7.62 -5.18
N PRO A 228 -8.56 7.22 -3.95
CA PRO A 228 -8.20 5.90 -3.40
C PRO A 228 -8.60 4.73 -4.30
N TYR A 229 -9.77 4.79 -4.94
CA TYR A 229 -10.21 3.74 -5.86
C TYR A 229 -9.31 3.62 -7.09
N ALA A 230 -8.84 4.74 -7.65
CA ALA A 230 -7.97 4.76 -8.82
C ALA A 230 -6.56 4.31 -8.45
N GLN A 231 -6.08 4.68 -7.27
CA GLN A 231 -4.81 4.22 -6.73
C GLN A 231 -4.77 2.70 -6.57
N VAL A 232 -5.79 2.11 -5.95
CA VAL A 232 -5.89 0.64 -5.79
C VAL A 232 -5.89 -0.05 -7.15
N ALA A 233 -6.66 0.44 -8.12
CA ALA A 233 -6.69 -0.11 -9.47
C ALA A 233 -5.33 0.06 -10.19
N TRP A 234 -4.65 1.18 -9.99
CA TRP A 234 -3.33 1.45 -10.58
C TRP A 234 -2.25 0.55 -10.00
N VAL A 235 -2.17 0.41 -8.68
CA VAL A 235 -1.19 -0.48 -8.02
C VAL A 235 -1.40 -1.94 -8.43
N HIS A 236 -2.66 -2.38 -8.53
CA HIS A 236 -2.98 -3.69 -9.08
C HIS A 236 -2.50 -3.84 -10.53
N ALA A 237 -2.71 -2.81 -11.36
CA ALA A 237 -2.26 -2.80 -12.75
C ALA A 237 -0.72 -2.78 -12.87
N LEU A 238 -0.01 -2.10 -11.97
CA LEU A 238 1.46 -2.16 -11.88
C LEU A 238 1.93 -3.59 -11.62
N GLY A 239 1.31 -4.31 -10.69
CA GLY A 239 1.64 -5.72 -10.47
C GLY A 239 1.35 -6.60 -11.71
N HIS A 240 0.32 -6.27 -12.48
CA HIS A 240 0.11 -6.92 -13.79
C HIS A 240 1.22 -6.57 -14.79
N SER A 241 1.74 -5.34 -14.77
CA SER A 241 2.85 -4.91 -15.61
C SER A 241 4.13 -5.71 -15.32
N GLU A 242 4.52 -5.92 -14.07
CA GLU A 242 5.73 -6.70 -13.74
C GLU A 242 5.61 -8.16 -14.21
N LEU A 243 4.43 -8.76 -14.02
CA LEU A 243 4.13 -10.08 -14.57
C LEU A 243 4.30 -10.08 -16.10
N MET A 244 3.74 -9.10 -16.82
CA MET A 244 3.85 -9.03 -18.27
C MET A 244 5.29 -8.73 -18.73
N ALA A 245 6.04 -7.90 -18.00
CA ALA A 245 7.44 -7.60 -18.29
C ALA A 245 8.29 -8.88 -18.26
N SER A 246 8.13 -9.70 -17.21
CA SER A 246 8.81 -10.99 -17.07
C SER A 246 8.53 -11.94 -18.25
N LEU A 247 7.28 -11.96 -18.75
CA LEU A 247 6.90 -12.79 -19.91
C LEU A 247 7.47 -12.24 -21.21
N HIS A 248 7.46 -10.92 -21.40
CA HIS A 248 7.99 -10.28 -22.59
C HIS A 248 9.50 -10.52 -22.76
N MET A 249 10.26 -10.43 -21.67
CA MET A 249 11.71 -10.70 -21.69
C MET A 249 12.00 -12.13 -22.13
N GLN A 250 11.30 -13.12 -21.57
CA GLN A 250 11.47 -14.54 -21.92
C GLN A 250 11.02 -14.86 -23.35
N LYS A 251 9.93 -14.25 -23.81
CA LYS A 251 9.33 -14.54 -25.14
C LYS A 251 10.31 -14.31 -26.28
N ILE A 252 11.22 -13.35 -26.16
CA ILE A 252 12.25 -13.05 -27.17
C ILE A 252 13.12 -14.27 -27.45
N PHE A 253 13.56 -14.97 -26.40
CA PHE A 253 14.45 -16.13 -26.51
C PHE A 253 13.68 -17.38 -26.91
N ILE A 254 12.51 -17.61 -26.29
CA ILE A 254 11.65 -18.76 -26.61
C ILE A 254 11.24 -18.75 -28.08
N SER A 255 10.76 -17.61 -28.58
CA SER A 255 10.29 -17.50 -29.97
C SER A 255 11.40 -17.66 -31.02
N ARG A 256 12.66 -17.44 -30.62
CA ARG A 256 13.84 -17.57 -31.49
C ARG A 256 14.63 -18.88 -31.26
N ASN A 257 14.14 -19.75 -30.37
CA ASN A 257 14.82 -20.99 -29.97
C ASN A 257 16.26 -20.75 -29.49
N LEU A 258 16.46 -19.71 -28.69
CA LEU A 258 17.74 -19.32 -28.11
C LEU A 258 17.84 -19.79 -26.65
N PRO A 259 19.04 -20.09 -26.15
CA PRO A 259 19.24 -20.32 -24.72
C PRO A 259 18.88 -19.06 -23.92
N MET A 260 18.30 -19.25 -22.73
CA MET A 260 18.06 -18.14 -21.81
C MET A 260 19.39 -17.65 -21.23
N PRO A 261 19.58 -16.33 -21.05
CA PRO A 261 20.70 -15.78 -20.30
C PRO A 261 20.69 -16.29 -18.85
N ASP A 262 21.87 -16.53 -18.27
CA ASP A 262 22.01 -17.14 -16.94
C ASP A 262 21.30 -16.36 -15.82
N LEU A 263 21.24 -15.03 -15.93
CA LEU A 263 20.60 -14.16 -14.95
C LEU A 263 19.08 -14.02 -15.12
N MET A 264 18.53 -14.45 -16.26
CA MET A 264 17.11 -14.27 -16.56
C MET A 264 16.18 -15.02 -15.59
N PRO A 265 16.46 -16.28 -15.18
CA PRO A 265 15.57 -17.00 -14.25
C PRO A 265 15.40 -16.31 -12.90
N GLU A 266 16.47 -15.75 -12.33
CA GLU A 266 16.44 -15.01 -11.07
C GLU A 266 15.64 -13.72 -11.23
N HIS A 267 15.97 -12.91 -12.23
CA HIS A 267 15.25 -11.68 -12.55
C HIS A 267 13.75 -11.92 -12.80
N VAL A 268 13.37 -12.96 -13.54
CA VAL A 268 11.96 -13.34 -13.75
C VAL A 268 11.29 -13.74 -12.43
N SER A 269 12.00 -14.47 -11.56
CA SER A 269 11.46 -14.87 -10.26
C SER A 269 11.14 -13.65 -9.39
N ASP A 270 12.00 -12.64 -9.41
CA ASP A 270 11.78 -11.40 -8.66
C ASP A 270 10.67 -10.54 -9.25
N GLU A 271 10.59 -10.38 -10.57
CA GLU A 271 9.49 -9.66 -11.23
C GLU A 271 8.12 -10.30 -10.90
N LEU A 272 8.08 -11.65 -10.85
CA LEU A 272 6.90 -12.38 -10.38
C LEU A 272 6.62 -12.15 -8.89
N ARG A 273 7.65 -11.98 -8.07
CA ARG A 273 7.51 -11.64 -6.65
C ARG A 273 6.98 -10.21 -6.49
N HIS A 274 7.53 -9.23 -7.19
CA HIS A 274 7.09 -7.83 -7.18
C HIS A 274 5.64 -7.70 -7.65
N ALA A 275 5.26 -8.41 -8.72
CA ALA A 275 3.88 -8.52 -9.17
C ALA A 275 2.93 -8.94 -8.04
N ARG A 276 3.30 -10.00 -7.29
CA ARG A 276 2.53 -10.49 -6.14
C ARG A 276 2.51 -9.49 -4.99
N LEU A 277 3.64 -8.84 -4.68
CA LEU A 277 3.73 -7.84 -3.63
C LEU A 277 2.78 -6.67 -3.91
N LEU A 278 2.85 -6.08 -5.10
CA LEU A 278 1.98 -4.97 -5.51
C LEU A 278 0.50 -5.35 -5.43
N GLN A 279 0.10 -6.49 -5.99
CA GLN A 279 -1.30 -6.92 -5.98
C GLN A 279 -1.82 -7.22 -4.56
N ARG A 280 -0.97 -7.81 -3.70
CA ARG A 280 -1.32 -8.12 -2.31
C ARG A 280 -1.41 -6.87 -1.45
N SER A 281 -0.58 -5.87 -1.70
CA SER A 281 -0.54 -4.61 -0.92
C SER A 281 -1.87 -3.84 -0.89
N VAL A 282 -2.75 -4.10 -1.86
CA VAL A 282 -4.06 -3.45 -1.99
C VAL A 282 -5.23 -4.45 -2.01
N VAL A 283 -5.01 -5.72 -1.64
CA VAL A 283 -6.00 -6.79 -1.81
C VAL A 283 -7.27 -6.54 -0.98
N MET A 284 -7.13 -5.97 0.21
CA MET A 284 -8.24 -5.72 1.12
C MET A 284 -9.08 -4.54 0.63
N GLU A 285 -8.43 -3.45 0.24
CA GLU A 285 -9.04 -2.25 -0.34
C GLU A 285 -9.71 -2.58 -1.69
N ARG A 286 -9.06 -3.40 -2.51
CA ARG A 286 -9.62 -3.86 -3.79
C ARG A 286 -10.97 -4.55 -3.58
N ARG A 287 -11.14 -5.39 -2.54
CA ARG A 287 -12.43 -6.04 -2.24
C ARG A 287 -13.55 -5.03 -1.98
N LYS A 288 -13.25 -3.93 -1.29
CA LYS A 288 -14.19 -2.81 -1.06
C LYS A 288 -14.62 -2.15 -2.37
N TRP A 289 -13.69 -1.96 -3.30
CA TRP A 289 -13.97 -1.30 -4.57
C TRP A 289 -14.60 -2.20 -5.63
N LEU A 290 -14.40 -3.52 -5.56
CA LEU A 290 -14.99 -4.48 -6.51
C LEU A 290 -16.53 -4.47 -6.54
N SER A 291 -17.20 -3.98 -5.49
CA SER A 291 -18.65 -3.77 -5.46
C SER A 291 -19.10 -2.43 -6.05
N VAL A 292 -18.18 -1.49 -6.29
CA VAL A 292 -18.48 -0.17 -6.83
C VAL A 292 -18.65 -0.25 -8.36
N PRO A 293 -19.77 0.24 -8.92
CA PRO A 293 -19.98 0.26 -10.37
C PRO A 293 -18.83 0.94 -11.12
N GLY A 294 -18.40 0.35 -12.23
CA GLY A 294 -17.32 0.88 -13.07
C GLY A 294 -15.89 0.57 -12.58
N TYR A 295 -15.67 0.27 -11.30
CA TYR A 295 -14.33 -0.04 -10.79
C TYR A 295 -13.64 -1.20 -11.54
N ARG A 296 -14.35 -2.31 -11.74
CA ARG A 296 -13.82 -3.47 -12.50
C ARG A 296 -13.45 -3.11 -13.93
N GLN A 297 -14.20 -2.18 -14.54
CA GLN A 297 -13.92 -1.72 -15.89
C GLN A 297 -12.69 -0.81 -15.91
N LEU A 298 -12.56 0.11 -14.94
CA LEU A 298 -11.36 0.93 -14.78
C LEU A 298 -10.13 0.04 -14.60
N GLU A 299 -10.13 -0.87 -13.63
CA GLU A 299 -9.01 -1.78 -13.33
C GLU A 299 -8.53 -2.52 -14.59
N ARG A 300 -9.46 -3.14 -15.33
CA ARG A 300 -9.13 -3.82 -16.59
C ARG A 300 -8.52 -2.88 -17.64
N ARG A 301 -9.04 -1.66 -17.76
CA ARG A 301 -8.51 -0.67 -18.71
C ARG A 301 -7.11 -0.20 -18.30
N LEU A 302 -6.84 -0.05 -17.00
CA LEU A 302 -5.51 0.30 -16.51
C LEU A 302 -4.50 -0.83 -16.80
N CYS A 303 -4.84 -2.10 -16.52
CA CYS A 303 -4.00 -3.24 -16.89
C CYS A 303 -3.71 -3.25 -18.41
N HIS A 304 -4.74 -3.04 -19.22
CA HIS A 304 -4.62 -3.02 -20.69
C HIS A 304 -3.70 -1.88 -21.19
N GLU A 305 -3.73 -0.71 -20.56
CA GLU A 305 -2.83 0.39 -20.92
C GLU A 305 -1.37 0.11 -20.55
N LEU A 306 -1.11 -0.57 -19.41
CA LEU A 306 0.24 -1.03 -19.07
C LEU A 306 0.75 -2.15 -20.00
N GLU A 307 -0.13 -3.05 -20.43
CA GLU A 307 0.22 -4.04 -21.45
C GLU A 307 0.57 -3.37 -22.79
N ARG A 308 -0.19 -2.35 -23.20
CA ARG A 308 0.12 -1.54 -24.39
C ARG A 308 1.44 -0.80 -24.25
N TYR A 309 1.74 -0.26 -23.07
CA TYR A 309 3.02 0.37 -22.74
C TYR A 309 4.18 -0.60 -23.00
N LEU A 310 4.17 -1.78 -22.39
CA LEU A 310 5.23 -2.79 -22.53
C LEU A 310 5.38 -3.24 -23.98
N ASN A 311 4.26 -3.56 -24.65
CA ASN A 311 4.27 -3.95 -26.06
C ASN A 311 4.92 -2.89 -26.94
N ARG A 312 4.59 -1.61 -26.72
CA ARG A 312 5.15 -0.50 -27.49
C ARG A 312 6.63 -0.30 -27.20
N TYR A 313 7.03 -0.34 -25.93
CA TYR A 313 8.41 -0.21 -25.51
C TYR A 313 9.28 -1.32 -26.11
N PHE A 314 8.96 -2.59 -25.87
CA PHE A 314 9.72 -3.71 -26.43
C PHE A 314 9.70 -3.77 -27.95
N SER A 315 8.62 -3.34 -28.60
CA SER A 315 8.57 -3.25 -30.07
C SER A 315 9.55 -2.21 -30.63
N LEU A 316 9.79 -1.10 -29.93
CA LEU A 316 10.81 -0.12 -30.32
C LEU A 316 12.21 -0.67 -30.04
N MET A 317 12.42 -1.28 -28.87
CA MET A 317 13.69 -1.91 -28.50
C MET A 317 14.11 -2.99 -29.51
N MET A 318 13.20 -3.88 -29.91
CA MET A 318 13.46 -4.94 -30.90
C MET A 318 13.84 -4.42 -32.30
N ARG A 319 13.46 -3.18 -32.64
CA ARG A 319 13.82 -2.56 -33.93
C ARG A 319 15.23 -1.99 -33.90
N GLU A 320 15.65 -1.46 -32.75
CA GLU A 320 16.95 -0.81 -32.60
C GLU A 320 18.05 -1.78 -32.17
N ILE A 321 17.72 -2.78 -31.35
CA ILE A 321 18.66 -3.75 -30.77
C ILE A 321 18.36 -5.13 -31.36
N PRO A 322 19.10 -5.55 -32.41
CA PRO A 322 18.84 -6.82 -33.10
C PRO A 322 19.31 -8.03 -32.30
N GLU A 323 20.39 -7.86 -31.52
CA GLU A 323 20.99 -8.89 -30.69
C GLU A 323 20.06 -9.19 -29.48
N PRO A 324 19.52 -10.41 -29.34
CA PRO A 324 18.62 -10.82 -28.25
C PRO A 324 19.11 -10.60 -26.81
N GLU A 325 20.36 -10.93 -26.51
CA GLU A 325 20.98 -10.76 -25.20
C GLU A 325 21.22 -9.28 -24.87
N GLN A 326 21.69 -8.49 -25.85
CA GLN A 326 21.74 -7.03 -25.65
C GLN A 326 20.34 -6.45 -25.45
N LEU A 327 19.36 -6.89 -26.24
CA LEU A 327 17.96 -6.48 -26.12
C LEU A 327 17.40 -6.79 -24.73
N TYR A 328 17.75 -7.95 -24.16
CA TYR A 328 17.39 -8.30 -22.79
C TYR A 328 18.03 -7.34 -21.78
N LEU A 329 19.36 -7.19 -21.79
CA LEU A 329 20.08 -6.37 -20.81
C LEU A 329 19.63 -4.91 -20.85
N TYR A 330 19.52 -4.33 -22.04
CA TYR A 330 19.04 -2.96 -22.22
C TYR A 330 17.55 -2.81 -21.93
N GLY A 331 16.73 -3.82 -22.28
CA GLY A 331 15.30 -3.86 -22.01
C GLY A 331 15.00 -3.87 -20.51
N ALA A 332 15.64 -4.78 -19.79
CA ALA A 332 15.64 -4.90 -18.33
C ALA A 332 16.08 -3.57 -17.69
N TRP A 333 17.28 -3.09 -18.02
CA TRP A 333 17.79 -1.84 -17.48
C TRP A 333 16.83 -0.64 -17.68
N GLY A 334 16.22 -0.51 -18.85
CA GLY A 334 15.26 0.58 -19.07
C GLY A 334 14.00 0.45 -18.22
N LEU A 335 13.47 -0.77 -18.05
CA LEU A 335 12.34 -1.03 -17.17
C LEU A 335 12.66 -0.81 -15.69
N GLU A 336 13.89 -1.11 -15.26
CA GLU A 336 14.34 -0.80 -13.90
C GLU A 336 14.43 0.70 -13.65
N MET A 337 14.98 1.45 -14.60
CA MET A 337 15.06 2.91 -14.51
C MET A 337 13.68 3.56 -14.42
N ARG A 338 12.66 2.95 -15.03
CA ARG A 338 11.24 3.30 -14.85
C ARG A 338 10.80 3.05 -13.42
N VAL A 339 11.06 1.86 -12.86
CA VAL A 339 10.71 1.53 -11.47
C VAL A 339 11.29 2.57 -10.53
N PHE A 340 12.60 2.85 -10.59
CA PHE A 340 13.21 3.86 -9.72
C PHE A 340 12.59 5.24 -9.82
N ARG A 341 12.09 5.63 -10.99
CA ARG A 341 11.45 6.94 -11.12
C ARG A 341 10.02 6.91 -10.62
N HIS A 342 9.19 6.08 -11.24
CA HIS A 342 7.75 6.12 -11.04
C HIS A 342 7.33 5.50 -9.73
N TYR A 343 7.99 4.44 -9.28
CA TYR A 343 7.66 3.86 -7.98
C TYR A 343 8.14 4.78 -6.87
N THR A 344 9.30 5.42 -7.02
CA THR A 344 9.73 6.47 -6.07
C THR A 344 8.74 7.62 -6.02
N ASP A 345 8.23 8.10 -7.16
CA ASP A 345 7.24 9.18 -7.18
C ASP A 345 5.93 8.74 -6.51
N ILE A 346 5.44 7.51 -6.77
CA ILE A 346 4.25 6.96 -6.12
C ILE A 346 4.47 6.80 -4.62
N MET A 347 5.59 6.22 -4.19
CA MET A 347 5.94 6.02 -2.78
C MET A 347 5.97 7.34 -2.01
N ARG A 348 6.47 8.41 -2.64
CA ARG A 348 6.54 9.75 -2.03
C ARG A 348 5.20 10.48 -2.05
N GLY A 349 4.37 10.24 -3.06
CA GLY A 349 3.12 10.96 -3.28
C GLY A 349 1.87 10.28 -2.72
N THR A 350 1.98 9.01 -2.30
CA THR A 350 0.83 8.23 -1.82
C THR A 350 0.51 8.49 -0.34
N ASP A 351 -0.79 8.56 -0.02
CA ASP A 351 -1.29 8.52 1.35
C ASP A 351 -1.40 7.07 1.90
N HIS A 352 -1.24 6.08 1.03
CA HIS A 352 -1.41 4.66 1.35
C HIS A 352 -0.12 4.02 1.87
N VAL A 353 -0.06 3.77 3.17
CA VAL A 353 1.12 3.26 3.89
C VAL A 353 1.55 1.88 3.41
N GLY A 354 0.61 0.94 3.25
CA GLY A 354 0.92 -0.41 2.72
C GLY A 354 1.57 -0.40 1.33
N VAL A 355 1.07 0.46 0.43
CA VAL A 355 1.64 0.65 -0.91
C VAL A 355 3.03 1.26 -0.83
N ALA A 356 3.22 2.30 -0.01
CA ALA A 356 4.54 2.93 0.16
C ALA A 356 5.59 1.94 0.69
N GLN A 357 5.23 1.13 1.70
CA GLN A 357 6.11 0.10 2.26
C GLN A 357 6.43 -0.97 1.21
N THR A 358 5.44 -1.46 0.49
CA THR A 358 5.62 -2.47 -0.56
C THR A 358 6.55 -1.97 -1.67
N ILE A 359 6.35 -0.73 -2.11
CA ILE A 359 7.21 -0.11 -3.11
C ILE A 359 8.64 0.07 -2.57
N SER A 360 8.80 0.45 -1.30
CA SER A 360 10.13 0.58 -0.70
C SER A 360 10.91 -0.74 -0.75
N VAL A 361 10.25 -1.88 -0.52
CA VAL A 361 10.88 -3.21 -0.66
C VAL A 361 11.28 -3.47 -2.10
N ILE A 362 10.38 -3.23 -3.06
CA ILE A 362 10.68 -3.42 -4.49
C ILE A 362 11.87 -2.55 -4.92
N LEU A 363 11.90 -1.28 -4.52
CA LEU A 363 13.00 -0.37 -4.86
C LEU A 363 14.36 -0.82 -4.28
N GLN A 364 14.37 -1.52 -3.15
CA GLN A 364 15.60 -2.13 -2.61
C GLN A 364 16.05 -3.30 -3.47
N ASP A 365 15.11 -4.17 -3.86
CA ASP A 365 15.39 -5.30 -4.76
C ASP A 365 15.94 -4.81 -6.11
N GLU A 366 15.28 -3.82 -6.73
CA GLU A 366 15.73 -3.30 -8.04
C GLU A 366 17.09 -2.62 -7.99
N ALA A 367 17.48 -2.07 -6.84
CA ALA A 367 18.81 -1.46 -6.67
C ALA A 367 19.91 -2.51 -6.84
N GLU A 368 19.66 -3.73 -6.38
CA GLU A 368 20.56 -4.86 -6.54
C GLU A 368 20.56 -5.34 -7.99
N HIS A 369 19.37 -5.53 -8.60
CA HIS A 369 19.25 -5.95 -10.01
C HIS A 369 19.91 -4.97 -10.98
N THR A 370 19.66 -3.68 -10.79
CA THR A 370 20.20 -2.66 -11.69
C THR A 370 21.71 -2.60 -11.62
N ARG A 371 22.28 -2.81 -10.44
CA ARG A 371 23.73 -2.95 -10.31
C ARG A 371 24.23 -4.19 -11.06
N MET A 372 23.60 -5.35 -10.88
CA MET A 372 23.97 -6.58 -11.59
C MET A 372 23.89 -6.45 -13.12
N VAL A 373 22.76 -5.92 -13.63
CA VAL A 373 22.57 -5.70 -15.08
C VAL A 373 23.57 -4.67 -15.61
N HIS A 374 23.86 -3.60 -14.86
CA HIS A 374 24.84 -2.61 -15.26
C HIS A 374 26.26 -3.18 -15.33
N GLU A 375 26.65 -4.00 -14.34
CA GLU A 375 27.93 -4.71 -14.32
C GLU A 375 28.06 -5.65 -15.53
N GLU A 376 27.03 -6.42 -15.86
CA GLU A 376 27.02 -7.30 -17.05
C GLU A 376 27.12 -6.57 -18.38
N ILE A 377 26.47 -5.39 -18.52
CA ILE A 377 26.63 -4.55 -19.72
C ILE A 377 28.09 -4.09 -19.83
N GLY A 378 28.73 -3.78 -18.69
CA GLY A 378 30.15 -3.44 -18.59
C GLY A 378 31.07 -4.59 -19.00
N ASP A 379 30.91 -5.74 -18.35
CA ASP A 379 31.80 -6.90 -18.46
C ASP A 379 31.76 -7.55 -19.85
N ARG A 380 30.67 -7.37 -20.60
CA ARG A 380 30.48 -7.92 -21.95
C ARG A 380 30.86 -6.93 -23.07
N ASP A 381 31.51 -5.82 -22.75
CA ASP A 381 31.83 -4.73 -23.71
C ASP A 381 30.60 -4.19 -24.45
N PHE A 382 29.40 -4.34 -23.87
CA PHE A 382 28.16 -3.83 -24.46
C PHE A 382 27.94 -2.35 -24.17
N MET A 383 28.79 -1.72 -23.35
CA MET A 383 28.65 -0.32 -22.94
C MET A 383 28.64 0.68 -24.12
N ASN A 384 27.43 1.00 -24.58
CA ASN A 384 27.16 2.06 -25.53
C ASN A 384 26.35 3.19 -24.88
N VAL A 385 27.01 4.32 -24.64
CA VAL A 385 26.40 5.51 -23.99
C VAL A 385 25.24 6.10 -24.81
N GLN A 386 25.34 6.09 -26.13
CA GLN A 386 24.25 6.61 -26.98
C GLN A 386 23.03 5.70 -26.92
N LEU A 387 23.25 4.38 -26.90
CA LEU A 387 22.18 3.40 -26.75
C LEU A 387 21.51 3.52 -25.38
N LEU A 388 22.28 3.58 -24.28
CA LEU A 388 21.73 3.82 -22.93
C LEU A 388 20.87 5.09 -22.87
N LYS A 389 21.35 6.18 -23.48
CA LYS A 389 20.60 7.44 -23.56
C LYS A 389 19.30 7.27 -24.35
N TRP A 390 19.35 6.57 -25.48
CA TRP A 390 18.18 6.31 -26.32
C TRP A 390 17.15 5.42 -25.62
N VAL A 391 17.58 4.37 -24.91
CA VAL A 391 16.71 3.48 -24.13
C VAL A 391 15.94 4.29 -23.08
N ARG A 392 16.65 5.10 -22.29
CA ARG A 392 16.04 5.97 -21.28
C ARG A 392 15.05 6.96 -21.88
N GLN A 393 15.39 7.60 -23.00
CA GLN A 393 14.49 8.54 -23.67
C GLN A 393 13.25 7.85 -24.24
N THR A 394 13.42 6.63 -24.77
CA THR A 394 12.33 5.84 -25.34
C THR A 394 11.36 5.40 -24.26
N GLU A 395 11.88 4.89 -23.13
CA GLU A 395 11.10 4.55 -21.96
C GLU A 395 10.28 5.77 -21.49
N ASP A 396 10.95 6.89 -21.23
CA ASP A 396 10.33 8.14 -20.78
C ASP A 396 9.15 8.55 -21.66
N VAL A 397 9.34 8.58 -22.98
CA VAL A 397 8.31 9.01 -23.94
C VAL A 397 7.12 8.05 -23.95
N VAL A 398 7.37 6.74 -23.90
CA VAL A 398 6.32 5.72 -23.94
C VAL A 398 5.53 5.73 -22.63
N PHE A 399 6.18 5.94 -21.48
CA PHE A 399 5.50 6.05 -20.20
C PHE A 399 4.70 7.34 -20.06
N GLU A 400 5.23 8.50 -20.43
CA GLU A 400 4.48 9.77 -20.36
C GLU A 400 3.20 9.74 -21.21
N HIS A 401 3.27 9.08 -22.37
CA HIS A 401 2.08 8.84 -23.19
C HIS A 401 1.06 7.94 -22.48
N THR A 402 1.52 6.89 -21.80
CA THR A 402 0.69 5.97 -21.03
C THR A 402 0.05 6.67 -19.84
N ALA A 403 0.83 7.44 -19.06
CA ALA A 403 0.33 8.23 -17.95
C ALA A 403 -0.75 9.23 -18.38
N SER A 404 -0.58 9.88 -19.54
CA SER A 404 -1.60 10.79 -20.12
C SER A 404 -2.92 10.07 -20.42
N ARG A 405 -2.84 8.84 -20.94
CA ARG A 405 -4.02 8.01 -21.24
C ARG A 405 -4.70 7.54 -19.97
N VAL A 406 -3.93 7.10 -18.98
CA VAL A 406 -4.42 6.68 -17.66
C VAL A 406 -5.17 7.82 -16.97
N LEU A 407 -4.60 9.03 -16.96
CA LEU A 407 -5.27 10.23 -16.45
C LEU A 407 -6.66 10.44 -17.07
N SER A 408 -6.75 10.30 -18.40
CA SER A 408 -8.02 10.42 -19.12
C SER A 408 -9.03 9.33 -18.74
N LEU A 409 -8.56 8.10 -18.48
CA LEU A 409 -9.42 6.99 -18.05
C LEU A 409 -10.00 7.22 -16.65
N ILE A 410 -9.19 7.75 -15.74
CA ILE A 410 -9.62 8.09 -14.38
C ILE A 410 -10.67 9.22 -14.43
N GLU A 411 -10.43 10.26 -15.22
CA GLU A 411 -11.37 11.37 -15.40
C GLU A 411 -12.73 10.91 -15.96
N VAL A 412 -12.73 10.01 -16.94
CA VAL A 412 -13.98 9.42 -17.47
C VAL A 412 -14.72 8.61 -16.40
N GLN A 413 -14.00 7.87 -15.55
CA GLN A 413 -14.61 7.10 -14.47
C GLN A 413 -15.25 8.02 -13.41
N ASP A 414 -14.61 9.15 -13.08
CA ASP A 414 -15.20 10.16 -12.18
C ASP A 414 -16.53 10.66 -12.73
N GLN A 415 -16.56 11.06 -14.01
CA GLN A 415 -17.77 11.53 -14.68
C GLN A 415 -18.88 10.46 -14.64
N MET A 416 -18.56 9.19 -14.95
CA MET A 416 -19.55 8.11 -14.91
C MET A 416 -20.10 7.84 -13.51
N SER A 417 -19.27 8.03 -12.47
CA SER A 417 -19.66 7.83 -11.07
C SER A 417 -20.62 8.92 -10.59
N GLU A 418 -20.44 10.17 -11.04
CA GLU A 418 -21.37 11.27 -10.77
C GLU A 418 -22.77 11.04 -11.39
N PHE A 419 -22.85 10.32 -12.52
CA PHE A 419 -24.12 9.96 -13.17
C PHE A 419 -24.71 8.62 -12.70
N ALA A 420 -24.04 7.87 -11.82
CA ALA A 420 -24.52 6.58 -11.31
C ALA A 420 -25.92 6.62 -10.65
N PRO A 421 -26.35 7.70 -9.94
CA PRO A 421 -27.71 7.80 -9.40
C PRO A 421 -28.81 7.79 -10.47
N LEU A 422 -28.51 8.25 -11.70
CA LEU A 422 -29.46 8.25 -12.82
C LEU A 422 -29.56 6.85 -13.47
N TYR A 423 -28.46 6.11 -13.54
CA TYR A 423 -28.44 4.74 -14.08
C TYR A 423 -29.04 3.69 -13.13
N GLN A 424 -28.87 3.86 -11.81
CA GLN A 424 -29.50 2.98 -10.82
C GLN A 424 -31.04 3.10 -10.81
N ARG A 425 -31.61 4.22 -11.26
CA ARG A 425 -33.07 4.36 -11.50
C ARG A 425 -33.54 3.67 -12.78
N ALA A 426 -32.66 3.45 -13.75
CA ALA A 426 -33.02 2.84 -15.03
C ALA A 426 -32.90 1.30 -15.02
N PHE A 427 -32.07 0.73 -14.16
CA PHE A 427 -31.88 -0.73 -14.04
C PHE A 427 -31.71 -1.16 -12.58
N PRO A 428 -32.77 -1.71 -11.92
CA PRO A 428 -32.63 -2.22 -10.58
C PRO A 428 -31.67 -3.43 -10.59
N VAL A 429 -30.56 -3.30 -9.87
CA VAL A 429 -29.59 -4.39 -9.65
C VAL A 429 -30.32 -5.53 -8.95
N ARG A 430 -30.54 -6.64 -9.67
CA ARG A 430 -30.98 -7.89 -9.06
C ARG A 430 -29.91 -8.34 -8.07
N ASN A 431 -30.33 -8.63 -6.83
CA ASN A 431 -29.53 -9.24 -5.77
C ASN A 431 -28.61 -10.33 -6.36
N LEU A 432 -27.30 -10.03 -6.38
CA LEU A 432 -26.28 -10.97 -6.85
C LEU A 432 -26.13 -12.07 -5.80
N VAL A 433 -26.64 -13.25 -6.16
CA VAL A 433 -26.31 -14.53 -5.55
C VAL A 433 -24.78 -14.71 -5.60
N ARG A 434 -24.18 -15.12 -4.47
CA ARG A 434 -22.76 -15.46 -4.35
C ARG A 434 -22.39 -16.49 -5.43
N HIS A 435 -21.53 -16.10 -6.38
CA HIS A 435 -20.97 -17.04 -7.35
C HIS A 435 -19.73 -17.72 -6.77
N PRO A 436 -19.59 -19.06 -6.91
CA PRO A 436 -18.48 -19.84 -6.34
C PRO A 436 -17.11 -19.63 -7.02
N GLU A 437 -17.01 -18.75 -8.01
CA GLU A 437 -15.74 -18.45 -8.70
C GLU A 437 -14.74 -17.65 -7.82
N THR A 438 -15.14 -17.22 -6.63
CA THR A 438 -14.27 -16.46 -5.70
C THR A 438 -13.31 -17.33 -4.87
N GLU A 439 -13.47 -18.66 -4.90
CA GLU A 439 -12.62 -19.58 -4.11
C GLU A 439 -11.40 -20.11 -4.87
N MET A 440 -11.30 -19.89 -6.19
CA MET A 440 -10.26 -20.51 -7.00
C MET A 440 -8.98 -19.67 -7.17
N GLU A 441 -9.01 -18.38 -6.82
CA GLU A 441 -7.85 -17.47 -6.92
C GLU A 441 -6.95 -17.45 -5.65
N LEU A 442 -7.20 -18.33 -4.67
CA LEU A 442 -6.41 -18.47 -3.43
C LEU A 442 -5.68 -19.83 -3.32
N ARG A 443 -5.35 -20.45 -4.44
CA ARG A 443 -4.44 -21.61 -4.48
C ARG A 443 -3.16 -21.30 -5.21
#